data_AF-A0A947HB48-F1
#
_entry.id   AF-A0A947HB48-F1
#
_cell.length_a   1.000
_cell.length_b   1.000
_cell.length_c   1.000
_cell.angle_alpha   90.00
_cell.angle_beta   90.00
_cell.angle_gamma   90.00
#
_symmetry.space_group_name_H-M   'P 1'
#
loop_
_entity.id
_entity.type
_entity.pdbx_description
1 polymer ?
#
loop_
_entity_poly.entity_id
_entity_poly.type
_entity_poly.pdbx_seq_one_letter_code
_entity_poly.pdbx_strand_id
1 'polypeptide(L)'
;MVIPKVRESPYFILYTLILILSLGFKFVLGPLLGYLLKVKLLEGSNAVHLWGVGGIFLLFLSLLSSPNAVGSHCDPHRNSSVKANMHTVQTMLETYGVDWGGSFPATFRQIETEARMASNPYWKDFYQPYTDFASQPAQTDFNPKVGIPRRPKPIVWAGLYFGHAPDLSVDKRYPPGQVIFEAFSETQYFLYGSDRDGYIIEEKNEPFVLSNS
;
A
#
# COMPACT_ATOMS: atom_id res chain seq x y z
N MET A 1 -10.38 -16.74 -24.97
CA MET A 1 -9.10 -17.00 -24.28
C MET A 1 -8.02 -16.23 -25.01
N VAL A 2 -7.69 -15.02 -24.56
CA VAL A 2 -6.69 -14.15 -25.20
C VAL A 2 -5.34 -14.49 -24.57
N ILE A 3 -4.44 -15.08 -25.35
CA ILE A 3 -3.06 -15.30 -24.92
C ILE A 3 -2.38 -13.93 -24.96
N PRO A 4 -1.96 -13.34 -23.82
CA PRO A 4 -1.30 -12.05 -23.85
C PRO A 4 0.03 -12.18 -24.61
N LYS A 5 0.29 -11.25 -25.54
CA LYS A 5 1.59 -11.10 -26.21
C LYS A 5 2.63 -10.67 -25.18
N VAL A 6 3.23 -11.63 -24.48
CA VAL A 6 4.32 -11.40 -23.50
C VAL A 6 5.61 -10.88 -24.17
N ARG A 7 5.71 -10.96 -25.50
CA ARG A 7 6.96 -10.75 -26.25
C ARG A 7 7.37 -9.28 -26.48
N GLU A 8 6.52 -8.31 -26.19
CA GLU A 8 6.78 -6.88 -26.51
C GLU A 8 6.98 -6.00 -25.26
N SER A 9 7.05 -6.60 -24.08
CA SER A 9 7.36 -5.88 -22.85
C SER A 9 8.85 -5.44 -22.85
N PRO A 10 9.17 -4.13 -22.77
CA PRO A 10 10.57 -3.66 -22.66
C PRO A 10 11.29 -4.26 -21.45
N TYR A 11 10.54 -4.76 -20.46
CA TYR A 11 11.07 -5.44 -19.29
C TYR A 11 11.63 -6.84 -19.60
N PHE A 12 11.23 -7.50 -20.68
CA PHE A 12 11.79 -8.80 -21.07
C PHE A 12 13.25 -8.70 -21.51
N ILE A 13 13.60 -7.64 -22.24
CA ILE A 13 14.99 -7.36 -22.67
C ILE A 13 15.85 -7.00 -21.45
N LEU A 14 15.34 -6.17 -20.54
CA LEU A 14 16.05 -5.83 -19.30
C LEU A 14 16.30 -7.08 -18.44
N TYR A 15 15.31 -7.98 -18.36
CA TYR A 15 15.42 -9.24 -17.62
C TYR A 15 16.49 -10.17 -18.20
N THR A 16 16.52 -10.38 -19.52
CA THR A 16 17.55 -11.22 -20.15
C THR A 16 18.94 -10.62 -19.96
N LEU A 17 19.07 -9.29 -19.97
CA LEU A 17 20.33 -8.60 -19.71
C LEU A 17 20.83 -8.78 -18.26
N ILE A 18 19.95 -8.64 -17.27
CA ILE A 18 20.28 -8.87 -15.85
C ILE A 18 20.67 -10.34 -15.61
N LEU A 19 19.96 -11.28 -16.22
CA LEU A 19 20.26 -12.71 -16.12
C LEU A 19 21.64 -13.04 -16.72
N ILE A 20 21.94 -12.50 -17.91
CA ILE A 20 23.24 -12.67 -18.57
C ILE A 20 24.37 -12.06 -17.72
N LEU A 21 24.15 -10.87 -17.13
CA LEU A 21 25.13 -10.24 -16.23
C LEU A 21 25.36 -11.06 -14.95
N SER A 22 24.30 -11.60 -14.34
CA SER A 22 24.39 -12.48 -13.17
C SER A 22 25.17 -13.77 -13.46
N LEU A 23 24.85 -14.43 -14.57
CA LEU A 23 25.55 -15.64 -15.01
C LEU A 23 27.01 -15.34 -15.38
N GLY A 24 27.26 -14.24 -16.10
CA GLY A 24 28.60 -13.77 -16.42
C GLY A 24 29.43 -13.51 -15.16
N PHE A 25 28.85 -12.87 -14.15
CA PHE A 25 29.52 -12.63 -12.88
C PHE A 25 29.89 -13.94 -12.17
N LYS A 26 28.94 -14.88 -12.07
CA LYS A 26 29.14 -16.15 -11.36
C LYS A 26 30.18 -17.05 -12.02
N PHE A 27 30.15 -17.15 -13.35
CA PHE A 27 30.98 -18.11 -14.08
C PHE A 27 32.32 -17.53 -14.57
N VAL A 28 32.39 -16.21 -14.80
CA VAL A 28 33.62 -15.57 -15.31
C VAL A 28 34.32 -14.79 -14.21
N LEU A 29 33.60 -13.89 -13.53
CA LEU A 29 34.23 -13.00 -12.56
C LEU A 29 34.60 -13.71 -11.25
N GLY A 30 33.76 -14.62 -10.76
CA GLY A 30 33.98 -15.37 -9.53
C GLY A 30 35.31 -16.15 -9.51
N PRO A 31 35.59 -17.03 -10.50
CA PRO A 31 36.85 -17.77 -10.58
C PRO A 31 38.06 -16.86 -10.77
N LEU A 32 37.93 -15.79 -11.57
CA LEU A 32 38.99 -14.82 -11.80
C LEU A 32 39.34 -14.06 -10.51
N LEU A 33 38.33 -13.62 -9.76
CA LEU A 33 38.52 -12.94 -8.47
C LEU A 33 39.16 -13.87 -7.45
N GLY A 34 38.72 -15.14 -7.40
CA GLY A 34 39.31 -16.17 -6.56
C GLY A 34 40.78 -16.44 -6.90
N TYR A 35 41.12 -16.49 -8.19
CA TYR A 35 42.50 -16.64 -8.64
C TYR A 35 43.35 -15.43 -8.26
N LEU A 36 42.87 -14.21 -8.51
CA LEU A 36 43.58 -12.97 -8.17
C LEU A 36 43.79 -12.80 -6.67
N LEU A 37 42.79 -13.16 -5.85
CA LEU A 37 42.92 -13.20 -4.38
C LEU A 37 43.98 -14.20 -3.94
N LYS A 38 44.02 -15.40 -4.55
CA LYS A 38 44.99 -16.45 -4.22
C LYS A 38 46.42 -16.05 -4.60
N VAL A 39 46.62 -15.44 -5.76
CA VAL A 39 47.92 -14.92 -6.21
C VAL A 39 48.40 -13.81 -5.27
N LYS A 40 47.55 -12.85 -4.90
CA LYS A 40 47.95 -11.74 -4.02
C LYS A 40 48.15 -12.13 -2.55
N LEU A 41 47.46 -13.16 -2.04
CA LEU A 41 47.70 -13.70 -0.70
C LEU A 41 49.08 -14.35 -0.57
N LEU A 42 49.61 -14.91 -1.65
CA LEU A 42 50.93 -15.55 -1.69
C LEU A 42 52.09 -14.55 -1.80
N GLU A 43 51.85 -13.35 -2.33
CA GLU A 43 52.91 -12.34 -2.58
C GLU A 43 53.16 -11.35 -1.43
N GLY A 44 52.59 -11.54 -0.24
CA GLY A 44 52.86 -10.63 0.90
C GLY A 44 52.37 -9.20 0.65
N SER A 45 51.18 -9.06 0.06
CA SER A 45 50.60 -7.78 -0.34
C SER A 45 50.25 -6.88 0.86
N ASN A 46 50.70 -5.62 0.78
CA ASN A 46 50.39 -4.52 1.71
C ASN A 46 48.88 -4.36 2.00
N ALA A 47 48.55 -3.99 3.24
CA ALA A 47 47.21 -3.89 3.80
C ALA A 47 46.16 -3.13 2.96
N VAL A 48 46.59 -2.24 2.06
CA VAL A 48 45.75 -1.42 1.18
C VAL A 48 44.82 -2.25 0.28
N HIS A 49 45.24 -3.45 -0.15
CA HIS A 49 44.40 -4.29 -1.01
C HIS A 49 43.26 -5.01 -0.27
N LEU A 50 43.43 -5.30 1.03
CA LEU A 50 42.40 -5.95 1.83
C LEU A 50 41.20 -5.01 2.07
N TRP A 51 41.49 -3.72 2.29
CA TRP A 51 40.47 -2.67 2.44
C TRP A 51 39.62 -2.47 1.17
N GLY A 52 40.23 -2.62 -0.01
CA GLY A 52 39.49 -2.52 -1.28
C GLY A 52 38.45 -3.63 -1.46
N VAL A 53 38.82 -4.88 -1.17
CA VAL A 53 37.89 -6.03 -1.26
C VAL A 53 36.81 -5.95 -0.18
N GLY A 54 37.20 -5.58 1.06
CA GLY A 54 36.25 -5.37 2.15
C GLY A 54 35.24 -4.26 1.85
N GLY A 55 35.68 -3.16 1.23
CA GLY A 55 34.81 -2.06 0.81
C GLY A 55 33.76 -2.47 -0.23
N ILE A 56 34.14 -3.27 -1.23
CA ILE A 56 33.21 -3.79 -2.25
C ILE A 56 32.17 -4.72 -1.60
N PHE A 57 32.60 -5.58 -0.67
CA PHE A 57 31.70 -6.49 0.02
C PHE A 57 30.70 -5.74 0.92
N LEU A 58 31.15 -4.72 1.65
CA LEU A 58 30.26 -3.86 2.45
C LEU A 58 29.27 -3.07 1.58
N LEU A 59 29.71 -2.58 0.43
CA LEU A 59 28.84 -1.88 -0.53
C LEU A 59 27.76 -2.83 -1.07
N PHE A 60 28.11 -4.08 -1.36
CA PHE A 60 27.16 -5.11 -1.76
C PHE A 60 26.17 -5.47 -0.64
N LEU A 61 26.65 -5.61 0.60
CA LEU A 61 25.78 -5.84 1.76
C LEU A 61 24.82 -4.67 2.00
N SER A 62 25.26 -3.42 1.83
CA SER A 62 24.37 -2.25 1.97
C SER A 62 23.27 -2.19 0.91
N LEU A 63 23.56 -2.69 -0.30
CA LEU A 63 22.55 -2.81 -1.37
C LEU A 63 21.55 -3.92 -1.04
N LEU A 64 22.01 -5.04 -0.47
CA LEU A 64 21.16 -6.15 -0.04
C LEU A 64 20.39 -5.90 1.26
N SER A 65 20.85 -4.99 2.13
CA SER A 65 20.13 -4.60 3.35
C SER A 65 19.07 -3.53 3.11
N SER A 66 18.95 -3.02 1.88
CA SER A 66 17.97 -2.00 1.50
C SER A 66 16.65 -2.48 0.85
N PRO A 67 16.19 -3.75 0.93
CA PRO A 67 14.93 -4.13 0.28
C PRO A 67 13.71 -3.49 0.97
N ASN A 68 13.86 -3.02 2.21
CA ASN A 68 12.76 -2.42 2.97
C ASN A 68 12.66 -0.89 2.83
N ALA A 69 13.64 -0.22 2.22
CA ALA A 69 13.63 1.25 2.08
C ALA A 69 12.70 1.75 0.97
N VAL A 70 12.32 0.88 0.03
CA VAL A 70 11.49 1.26 -1.15
C VAL A 70 9.98 1.05 -0.87
N GLY A 71 9.61 0.46 0.27
CA GLY A 71 8.23 0.10 0.59
C GLY A 71 7.47 1.07 1.49
N SER A 72 8.17 1.95 2.24
CA SER A 72 7.53 2.90 3.15
C SER A 72 6.91 4.06 2.37
N HIS A 73 5.75 3.80 1.76
CA HIS A 73 4.93 4.80 1.09
C HIS A 73 4.68 5.97 2.05
N CYS A 74 5.17 7.13 1.64
CA CYS A 74 5.44 8.32 2.45
C CYS A 74 4.20 9.11 2.93
N ASP A 75 3.17 8.46 3.50
CA ASP A 75 2.07 9.18 4.15
C ASP A 75 1.44 8.40 5.36
N PRO A 76 2.22 7.73 6.24
CA PRO A 76 1.65 6.92 7.34
C PRO A 76 0.81 7.73 8.33
N HIS A 77 1.16 9.00 8.54
CA HIS A 77 0.43 9.90 9.43
C HIS A 77 -0.98 10.22 8.89
N ARG A 78 -1.11 10.45 7.58
CA ARG A 78 -2.40 10.76 6.96
C ARG A 78 -3.34 9.55 6.93
N ASN A 79 -2.82 8.36 6.64
CA ASN A 79 -3.59 7.12 6.76
C ASN A 79 -4.07 6.89 8.21
N SER A 80 -3.24 7.24 9.19
CA SER A 80 -3.64 7.17 10.60
C SER A 80 -4.79 8.14 10.91
N SER A 81 -4.79 9.35 10.32
CA SER A 81 -5.92 10.28 10.43
C SER A 81 -7.21 9.73 9.80
N VAL A 82 -7.13 9.09 8.62
CA VAL A 82 -8.32 8.44 8.02
C VAL A 82 -8.86 7.37 8.94
N LYS A 83 -8.01 6.52 9.53
CA LYS A 83 -8.42 5.50 10.50
C LYS A 83 -9.06 6.10 11.76
N ALA A 84 -8.53 7.21 12.25
CA ALA A 84 -9.14 7.95 13.36
C ALA A 84 -10.53 8.49 13.01
N ASN A 85 -10.71 9.00 11.78
CA ASN A 85 -12.03 9.39 11.27
C ASN A 85 -12.96 8.17 11.17
N MET A 86 -12.48 7.02 10.69
CA MET A 86 -13.28 5.79 10.63
C MET A 86 -13.79 5.37 12.02
N HIS A 87 -12.93 5.35 13.04
CA HIS A 87 -13.36 5.05 14.41
C HIS A 87 -14.33 6.09 14.97
N THR A 88 -14.14 7.37 14.63
CA THR A 88 -15.10 8.41 15.01
C THR A 88 -16.48 8.14 14.38
N VAL A 89 -16.52 7.77 13.09
CA VAL A 89 -17.78 7.37 12.42
C VAL A 89 -18.39 6.13 13.06
N GLN A 90 -17.57 5.14 13.41
CA GLN A 90 -18.01 3.94 14.11
C GLN A 90 -18.74 4.30 15.41
N THR A 91 -18.16 5.17 16.24
CA THR A 91 -18.81 5.64 17.47
C THR A 91 -20.12 6.37 17.19
N MET A 92 -20.20 7.20 16.14
CA MET A 92 -21.46 7.86 15.78
C MET A 92 -22.53 6.87 15.32
N LEU A 93 -22.15 5.84 14.56
CA LEU A 93 -23.04 4.76 14.15
C LEU A 93 -23.51 3.94 15.34
N GLU A 94 -22.62 3.62 16.28
CA GLU A 94 -22.97 2.90 17.50
C GLU A 94 -23.94 3.70 18.37
N THR A 95 -23.73 5.01 18.54
CA THR A 95 -24.69 5.90 19.21
C THR A 95 -26.04 5.92 18.50
N TYR A 96 -26.05 6.06 17.17
CA TYR A 96 -27.27 5.97 16.37
C TYR A 96 -27.98 4.64 16.60
N GLY A 97 -27.24 3.52 16.58
CA GLY A 97 -27.79 2.20 16.82
C GLY A 97 -28.44 2.08 18.20
N VAL A 98 -27.86 2.68 19.25
CA VAL A 98 -28.47 2.70 20.59
C VAL A 98 -29.80 3.45 20.58
N ASP A 99 -29.86 4.61 19.93
CA ASP A 99 -31.07 5.44 19.86
C ASP A 99 -32.18 4.80 19.01
N TRP A 100 -31.80 4.01 17.99
CA TRP A 100 -32.71 3.40 17.02
C TRP A 100 -32.87 1.88 17.20
N GLY A 101 -32.63 1.37 18.42
CA GLY A 101 -32.94 -0.03 18.77
C GLY A 101 -32.12 -1.08 18.02
N GLY A 102 -30.89 -0.75 17.65
CA GLY A 102 -29.95 -1.60 16.91
C GLY A 102 -30.03 -1.48 15.39
N SER A 103 -30.88 -0.58 14.87
CA SER A 103 -30.99 -0.30 13.44
C SER A 103 -29.98 0.76 12.99
N PHE A 104 -29.32 0.55 11.86
CA PHE A 104 -28.35 1.45 11.25
C PHE A 104 -28.94 2.12 9.99
N PRO A 105 -28.52 3.36 9.69
CA PRO A 105 -29.05 4.11 8.56
C PRO A 105 -28.49 3.60 7.23
N ALA A 106 -29.20 3.88 6.15
CA ALA A 106 -28.76 3.47 4.80
C ALA A 106 -27.68 4.40 4.21
N THR A 107 -27.52 5.61 4.74
CA THR A 107 -26.61 6.65 4.20
C THR A 107 -26.04 7.54 5.29
N PHE A 108 -24.87 8.15 5.04
CA PHE A 108 -24.25 9.15 5.90
C PHE A 108 -25.15 10.37 6.14
N ARG A 109 -25.95 10.77 5.14
CA ARG A 109 -26.85 11.91 5.25
C ARG A 109 -27.90 11.73 6.34
N GLN A 110 -28.37 10.50 6.54
CA GLN A 110 -29.32 10.18 7.62
C GLN A 110 -28.65 10.30 8.99
N ILE A 111 -27.41 9.79 9.14
CA ILE A 111 -26.60 9.96 10.35
C ILE A 111 -26.41 11.44 10.65
N GLU A 112 -26.03 12.23 9.64
CA GLU A 112 -25.79 13.67 9.81
C GLU A 112 -27.03 14.41 10.28
N THR A 113 -28.18 14.12 9.65
CA THR A 113 -29.44 14.76 9.97
C THR A 113 -29.84 14.44 11.41
N GLU A 114 -29.80 13.16 11.79
CA GLU A 114 -30.14 12.73 13.16
C GLU A 114 -29.16 13.28 14.19
N ALA A 115 -27.85 13.07 13.99
CA ALA A 115 -26.81 13.42 14.95
C ALA A 115 -26.69 14.93 15.19
N ARG A 116 -27.12 15.77 14.23
CA ARG A 116 -27.19 17.23 14.41
C ARG A 116 -28.48 17.70 15.08
N MET A 117 -29.60 16.98 14.89
CA MET A 117 -30.91 17.35 15.44
C MET A 117 -31.21 16.70 16.80
N ALA A 118 -30.43 15.68 17.21
CA ALA A 118 -30.57 15.01 18.49
C ALA A 118 -30.51 16.02 19.65
N SER A 119 -31.22 15.70 20.74
CA SER A 119 -31.23 16.54 21.95
C SER A 119 -29.84 16.77 22.54
N ASN A 120 -28.93 15.81 22.34
CA ASN A 120 -27.51 15.92 22.62
C ASN A 120 -26.73 15.62 21.33
N PRO A 121 -26.39 16.65 20.53
CA PRO A 121 -25.75 16.45 19.23
C PRO A 121 -24.41 15.72 19.36
N TYR A 122 -24.27 14.62 18.63
CA TYR A 122 -23.06 13.80 18.59
C TYR A 122 -22.38 13.82 17.23
N TRP A 123 -22.84 14.69 16.32
CA TRP A 123 -22.19 14.90 15.05
C TRP A 123 -20.83 15.56 15.23
N LYS A 124 -19.82 15.04 14.52
CA LYS A 124 -18.48 15.63 14.45
C LYS A 124 -18.11 15.89 13.01
N ASP A 125 -17.60 17.09 12.74
CA ASP A 125 -17.08 17.41 11.41
C ASP A 125 -15.74 16.70 11.18
N PHE A 126 -15.57 16.14 9.98
CA PHE A 126 -14.40 15.38 9.59
C PHE A 126 -13.47 16.22 8.72
N TYR A 127 -12.17 16.06 8.93
CA TYR A 127 -11.14 16.67 8.10
C TYR A 127 -10.55 15.66 7.12
N GLN A 128 -10.41 16.05 5.85
CA GLN A 128 -9.83 15.22 4.81
C GLN A 128 -8.30 15.38 4.80
N PRO A 129 -7.51 14.34 5.14
CA PRO A 129 -6.09 14.50 5.43
C PRO A 129 -5.19 14.69 4.20
N TYR A 130 -5.72 14.48 2.99
CA TYR A 130 -4.98 14.54 1.73
C TYR A 130 -5.27 15.80 0.89
N THR A 131 -6.16 16.66 1.36
CA THR A 131 -6.48 17.91 0.67
C THR A 131 -6.14 19.09 1.57
N ASP A 132 -5.39 20.05 1.03
CA ASP A 132 -5.13 21.32 1.73
C ASP A 132 -6.42 22.16 1.85
N PHE A 133 -7.48 21.76 1.14
CA PHE A 133 -8.80 22.38 1.19
C PHE A 133 -9.66 21.66 2.23
N ALA A 134 -10.02 22.39 3.30
CA ALA A 134 -10.96 21.92 4.33
C ALA A 134 -12.41 21.73 3.83
N SER A 135 -12.68 21.98 2.55
CA SER A 135 -14.04 22.02 1.98
C SER A 135 -14.49 20.73 1.31
N GLN A 136 -13.61 19.72 1.17
CA GLN A 136 -14.03 18.45 0.61
C GLN A 136 -14.59 17.53 1.70
N PRO A 137 -15.67 16.78 1.41
CA PRO A 137 -16.26 15.87 2.38
C PRO A 137 -15.28 14.72 2.65
N ALA A 138 -14.94 14.52 3.92
CA ALA A 138 -14.11 13.40 4.35
C ALA A 138 -14.91 12.11 4.55
N GLN A 139 -16.16 12.08 4.10
CA GLN A 139 -17.05 10.93 4.15
C GLN A 139 -17.85 10.78 2.85
N THR A 140 -18.18 9.54 2.49
CA THR A 140 -18.99 9.21 1.32
C THR A 140 -19.74 7.90 1.51
N ASP A 141 -20.89 7.74 0.85
CA ASP A 141 -21.61 6.48 0.82
C ASP A 141 -20.95 5.50 -0.17
N PHE A 142 -21.00 4.21 0.14
CA PHE A 142 -20.48 3.16 -0.72
C PHE A 142 -21.21 3.15 -2.06
N ASN A 143 -20.42 3.07 -3.15
CA ASN A 143 -20.94 3.00 -4.50
C ASN A 143 -20.65 1.61 -5.10
N PRO A 144 -21.66 0.75 -5.31
CA PRO A 144 -21.44 -0.60 -5.82
C PRO A 144 -20.86 -0.62 -7.25
N LYS A 145 -20.98 0.49 -8.00
CA LYS A 145 -20.36 0.60 -9.33
C LYS A 145 -18.85 0.82 -9.26
N VAL A 146 -18.38 1.43 -8.17
CA VAL A 146 -16.95 1.66 -7.86
C VAL A 146 -16.37 0.41 -7.18
N GLY A 147 -17.12 -0.16 -6.24
CA GLY A 147 -16.70 -1.32 -5.46
C GLY A 147 -15.65 -0.95 -4.41
N ILE A 148 -14.73 -1.87 -4.13
CA ILE A 148 -13.65 -1.73 -3.16
C ILE A 148 -12.35 -1.69 -3.99
N PRO A 149 -11.91 -0.51 -4.47
CA PRO A 149 -10.71 -0.41 -5.29
C PRO A 149 -9.49 -0.80 -4.44
N ARG A 150 -8.76 -1.83 -4.88
CA ARG A 150 -7.56 -2.35 -4.21
C ARG A 150 -6.33 -1.99 -5.01
N ARG A 151 -5.22 -1.72 -4.32
CA ARG A 151 -3.93 -1.53 -4.99
C ARG A 151 -3.57 -2.79 -5.78
N PRO A 152 -3.09 -2.66 -7.03
CA PRO A 152 -2.59 -3.82 -7.76
C PRO A 152 -1.48 -4.47 -6.94
N LYS A 153 -1.56 -5.78 -6.71
CA LYS A 153 -0.52 -6.50 -5.98
C LYS A 153 0.78 -6.47 -6.78
N PRO A 154 1.93 -6.36 -6.11
CA PRO A 154 3.20 -6.50 -6.79
C PRO A 154 3.30 -7.90 -7.42
N ILE A 155 3.80 -7.97 -8.64
CA ILE A 155 4.08 -9.23 -9.31
C ILE A 155 5.38 -9.75 -8.72
N VAL A 156 5.27 -10.78 -7.89
CA VAL A 156 6.43 -11.49 -7.32
C VAL A 156 6.52 -12.86 -7.99
N TRP A 157 7.66 -13.15 -8.61
CA TRP A 157 7.93 -14.47 -9.20
C TRP A 157 9.29 -14.96 -8.72
N ALA A 158 9.34 -16.17 -8.15
CA ALA A 158 10.56 -16.73 -7.55
C ALA A 158 11.28 -15.79 -6.54
N GLY A 159 10.53 -15.01 -5.76
CA GLY A 159 11.08 -14.07 -4.78
C GLY A 159 11.66 -12.78 -5.36
N LEU A 160 11.59 -12.59 -6.68
CA LEU A 160 11.98 -11.35 -7.35
C LEU A 160 10.75 -10.45 -7.59
N TYR A 161 10.92 -9.15 -7.37
CA TYR A 161 9.90 -8.13 -7.60
C TYR A 161 9.96 -7.63 -9.05
N PHE A 162 8.84 -7.70 -9.78
CA PHE A 162 8.75 -7.34 -11.20
C PHE A 162 7.93 -6.07 -11.47
N GLY A 163 7.56 -5.33 -10.43
CA GLY A 163 6.66 -4.17 -10.54
C GLY A 163 5.22 -4.50 -10.17
N HIS A 164 4.33 -3.55 -10.40
CA HIS A 164 2.88 -3.71 -10.17
C HIS A 164 2.19 -4.12 -11.47
N ALA A 165 1.15 -4.95 -11.37
CA ALA A 165 0.25 -5.16 -12.50
C ALA A 165 -0.34 -3.81 -12.96
N PRO A 166 -0.57 -3.60 -14.27
CA PRO A 166 -1.25 -2.39 -14.74
C PRO A 166 -2.58 -2.27 -14.01
N ASP A 167 -2.81 -1.11 -13.40
CA ASP A 167 -4.07 -0.84 -12.75
C ASP A 167 -5.16 -0.76 -13.84
N LEU A 168 -5.97 -1.81 -13.96
CA LEU A 168 -7.11 -1.84 -14.87
C LEU A 168 -8.36 -1.18 -14.24
N SER A 169 -8.25 -0.70 -13.00
CA SER A 169 -9.35 -0.08 -12.24
C SER A 169 -9.30 1.45 -12.19
N VAL A 170 -8.42 2.08 -12.98
CA VAL A 170 -8.14 3.54 -12.95
C VAL A 170 -9.40 4.40 -13.01
N ASP A 171 -10.44 3.94 -13.72
CA ASP A 171 -11.62 4.77 -13.98
C ASP A 171 -12.57 4.91 -12.78
N LYS A 172 -12.41 4.12 -11.70
CA LYS A 172 -13.33 4.17 -10.55
C LYS A 172 -12.61 4.05 -9.23
N ARG A 173 -12.27 5.21 -8.65
CA ARG A 173 -11.70 5.31 -7.30
C ARG A 173 -12.51 6.29 -6.45
N TYR A 174 -12.42 6.13 -5.15
CA TYR A 174 -12.95 7.13 -4.22
C TYR A 174 -12.00 8.34 -4.16
N PRO A 175 -12.52 9.54 -3.85
CA PRO A 175 -11.66 10.65 -3.50
C PRO A 175 -10.68 10.30 -2.36
N PRO A 176 -9.47 10.87 -2.33
CA PRO A 176 -8.47 10.53 -1.34
C PRO A 176 -8.86 10.88 0.10
N GLY A 177 -8.60 10.00 1.06
CA GLY A 177 -8.79 10.30 2.49
C GLY A 177 -10.22 10.32 3.01
N GLN A 178 -11.14 9.64 2.32
CA GLN A 178 -12.53 9.55 2.71
C GLN A 178 -12.81 8.31 3.55
N VAL A 179 -13.75 8.44 4.49
CA VAL A 179 -14.43 7.32 5.13
C VAL A 179 -15.62 6.91 4.25
N ILE A 180 -15.67 5.64 3.88
CA ILE A 180 -16.68 5.07 3.00
C ILE A 180 -17.61 4.21 3.85
N PHE A 181 -18.90 4.50 3.82
CA PHE A 181 -19.91 3.78 4.60
C PHE A 181 -20.75 2.86 3.71
N GLU A 182 -20.81 1.58 4.07
CA GLU A 182 -21.64 0.58 3.42
C GLU A 182 -22.66 0.03 4.43
N ALA A 183 -23.92 0.36 4.25
CA ALA A 183 -25.02 -0.29 4.95
C ALA A 183 -25.29 -1.65 4.29
N PHE A 184 -24.95 -2.74 4.98
CA PHE A 184 -25.11 -4.10 4.45
C PHE A 184 -26.49 -4.69 4.78
N SER A 185 -26.97 -4.44 5.99
CA SER A 185 -28.33 -4.76 6.43
C SER A 185 -28.79 -3.72 7.45
N GLU A 186 -30.03 -3.84 7.95
CA GLU A 186 -30.54 -2.99 9.03
C GLU A 186 -29.67 -3.05 10.30
N THR A 187 -28.99 -4.17 10.54
CA THR A 187 -28.20 -4.38 11.76
C THR A 187 -26.70 -4.55 11.48
N GLN A 188 -26.23 -4.30 10.25
CA GLN A 188 -24.84 -4.53 9.89
C GLN A 188 -24.31 -3.45 8.95
N TYR A 189 -23.13 -2.94 9.25
CA TYR A 189 -22.42 -1.98 8.41
C TYR A 189 -20.93 -2.32 8.25
N PHE A 190 -20.34 -1.73 7.21
CA PHE A 190 -18.90 -1.71 7.00
C PHE A 190 -18.41 -0.27 6.79
N LEU A 191 -17.25 0.03 7.34
CA LEU A 191 -16.52 1.27 7.14
C LEU A 191 -15.17 0.97 6.51
N TYR A 192 -14.88 1.66 5.42
CA TYR A 192 -13.57 1.62 4.75
C TYR A 192 -12.95 3.02 4.79
N GLY A 193 -11.63 3.08 4.64
CA GLY A 193 -10.91 4.34 4.45
C GLY A 193 -10.21 4.34 3.10
N SER A 194 -10.21 5.45 2.38
CA SER A 194 -9.41 5.61 1.17
C SER A 194 -8.05 6.26 1.47
N ASP A 195 -7.01 5.81 0.77
CA ASP A 195 -5.67 6.37 0.84
C ASP A 195 -5.50 7.59 -0.08
N ARG A 196 -4.26 8.05 -0.24
CA ARG A 196 -3.89 9.18 -1.11
C ARG A 196 -4.34 9.01 -2.57
N ASP A 197 -4.35 7.79 -3.07
CA ASP A 197 -4.57 7.46 -4.48
C ASP A 197 -6.03 7.02 -4.74
N GLY A 198 -6.86 7.00 -3.68
CA GLY A 198 -8.27 6.61 -3.73
C GLY A 198 -8.52 5.11 -3.58
N TYR A 199 -7.50 4.31 -3.25
CA TYR A 199 -7.67 2.90 -2.95
C TYR A 199 -8.05 2.70 -1.49
N ILE A 200 -8.68 1.57 -1.18
CA ILE A 200 -8.94 1.20 0.20
C ILE A 200 -7.62 0.96 0.94
N ILE A 201 -7.52 1.52 2.14
CA ILE A 201 -6.39 1.30 3.05
C ILE A 201 -6.30 -0.19 3.34
N GLU A 202 -5.12 -0.77 3.13
CA GLU A 202 -4.85 -2.17 3.44
C GLU A 202 -3.87 -2.30 4.61
N GLU A 203 -4.08 -3.32 5.45
CA GLU A 203 -3.11 -3.79 6.43
C GLU A 203 -2.77 -5.25 6.13
N LYS A 204 -1.48 -5.58 6.05
CA LYS A 204 -1.02 -6.95 5.79
C LYS A 204 -1.62 -7.59 4.52
N ASN A 205 -1.88 -6.79 3.47
CA ASN A 205 -2.52 -7.18 2.21
C ASN A 205 -4.03 -7.53 2.30
N GLU A 206 -4.68 -7.12 3.38
CA GLU A 206 -6.13 -7.22 3.57
C GLU A 206 -6.73 -5.82 3.72
N PRO A 207 -7.93 -5.56 3.17
CA PRO A 207 -8.62 -4.29 3.40
C PRO A 207 -8.80 -4.05 4.90
N PHE A 208 -8.39 -2.87 5.36
CA PHE A 208 -8.68 -2.42 6.71
C PHE A 208 -10.14 -1.97 6.77
N VAL A 209 -10.97 -2.75 7.46
CA VAL A 209 -12.42 -2.55 7.57
C VAL A 209 -12.82 -2.49 9.05
N LEU A 210 -13.73 -1.59 9.39
CA LEU A 210 -14.44 -1.61 10.67
C LEU A 210 -15.88 -2.03 10.43
N SER A 211 -16.41 -2.87 11.31
CA SER A 211 -17.80 -3.32 11.29
C SER A 211 -18.27 -3.54 12.73
N ASN A 212 -19.58 -3.74 12.89
CA ASN A 212 -20.20 -4.08 14.17
C ASN A 212 -20.36 -5.60 14.40
N SER A 213 -19.62 -6.43 13.65
CA SER A 213 -19.67 -7.90 13.67
C SER A 213 -18.51 -8.53 14.41
#